data_AF-A7S361-F1
#
_entry.id   AF-A7S361-F1
#
_cell.length_a   1.000
_cell.length_b   1.000
_cell.length_c   1.000
_cell.angle_alpha   90.00
_cell.angle_beta   90.00
_cell.angle_gamma   90.00
#
_symmetry.space_group_name_H-M   'P 1'
#
loop_
_entity.id
_entity.type
_entity.pdbx_description
1 polymer ?
#
loop_
_entity_poly.entity_id
_entity_poly.type
_entity_poly.pdbx_seq_one_letter_code
_entity_poly.pdbx_strand_id
1 'polypeptide(L)'
;MIKSSELLPADHVEGSKLERDGDINKDFHHEAFLGKLIKDGTLTFENKMGYKKLIEIFHQVDYDKDHLVSKDELSYWIHERILEHVEEARLRNEGLFKSADLNKDGSITWLEYRTKLLVGDGNATVSPKKYVFSSGEDGGLPDEYGHWKKADVNQDGKIDVTEFLYFQHPEYNPETIKKMAEDMLVNFDRNGDKIMTGDEFLALPPGEVDPDQAAAEKEYKEDRKREFKLMDKNGDGVVKLDELALYLDPRNEQHAANEASYLISVADKNKDAKLSELEMLQNYQLFTGSSLANFAGVLHDEF
;
A
#
# COMPACT_ATOMS: atom_id res chain seq x y z
N MET A 1 -20.47 -20.97 -1.07
CA MET A 1 -19.07 -21.27 -1.40
C MET A 1 -18.67 -20.37 -2.56
N ILE A 2 -17.92 -19.32 -2.26
CA ILE A 2 -17.34 -18.40 -3.25
C ILE A 2 -16.25 -19.15 -4.01
N LYS A 3 -16.22 -19.02 -5.33
CA LYS A 3 -15.28 -19.72 -6.22
C LYS A 3 -14.25 -18.82 -6.87
N SER A 4 -14.51 -17.52 -6.94
CA SER A 4 -13.57 -16.52 -7.41
C SER A 4 -13.40 -15.47 -6.31
N SER A 5 -12.30 -15.55 -5.56
CA SER A 5 -11.94 -14.59 -4.53
C SER A 5 -11.25 -13.35 -5.10
N GLU A 6 -10.87 -13.36 -6.38
CA GLU A 6 -10.16 -12.27 -7.08
C GLU A 6 -11.02 -11.02 -7.27
N LEU A 7 -12.33 -11.12 -7.06
CA LEU A 7 -13.26 -9.98 -7.08
C LEU A 7 -13.44 -9.35 -5.69
N LEU A 8 -12.96 -10.00 -4.63
CA LEU A 8 -13.04 -9.45 -3.29
C LEU A 8 -11.92 -8.42 -3.11
N PRO A 9 -12.20 -7.27 -2.47
CA PRO A 9 -11.18 -6.26 -2.20
C PRO A 9 -10.10 -6.86 -1.28
N ALA A 10 -8.85 -6.44 -1.46
CA ALA A 10 -7.77 -6.82 -0.57
C ALA A 10 -7.98 -6.21 0.83
N ASP A 11 -7.59 -6.95 1.88
CA ASP A 11 -7.63 -6.46 3.26
C ASP A 11 -6.51 -5.44 3.55
N HIS A 12 -5.45 -5.41 2.73
CA HIS A 12 -4.25 -4.57 2.88
C HIS A 12 -4.23 -3.39 1.90
N VAL A 13 -3.65 -2.26 2.32
CA VAL A 13 -3.41 -1.08 1.47
C VAL A 13 -1.95 -1.07 1.03
N GLU A 14 -1.66 -1.68 -0.13
CA GLU A 14 -0.30 -1.75 -0.68
C GLU A 14 0.24 -0.34 -0.99
N GLY A 15 1.46 -0.03 -0.50
CA GLY A 15 2.14 1.23 -0.83
C GLY A 15 1.64 2.47 -0.08
N SER A 16 0.96 2.32 1.07
CA SER A 16 0.63 3.44 1.98
C SER A 16 1.60 3.50 3.16
N LYS A 17 2.09 4.70 3.50
CA LYS A 17 2.95 4.93 4.70
C LYS A 17 2.19 4.82 6.02
N LEU A 18 0.88 4.98 5.97
CA LEU A 18 0.00 4.93 7.14
C LEU A 18 -1.09 3.89 6.92
N GLU A 19 -1.32 3.10 7.96
CA GLU A 19 -2.45 2.20 8.05
C GLU A 19 -3.76 2.98 8.27
N ARG A 20 -4.90 2.29 8.12
CA ARG A 20 -6.23 2.94 8.26
C ARG A 20 -6.52 3.50 9.65
N ASP A 21 -5.84 2.99 10.68
CA ASP A 21 -5.92 3.48 12.07
C ASP A 21 -4.91 4.62 12.36
N GLY A 22 -4.05 4.95 11.39
CA GLY A 22 -3.04 6.00 11.50
C GLY A 22 -1.71 5.54 12.08
N ASP A 23 -1.51 4.24 12.26
CA ASP A 23 -0.20 3.68 12.60
C ASP A 23 0.74 3.67 11.38
N ILE A 24 2.04 3.71 11.67
CA ILE A 24 3.09 3.69 10.63
C ILE A 24 3.19 2.28 10.06
N ASN A 25 3.02 2.16 8.74
CA ASN A 25 3.26 0.92 8.01
C ASN A 25 4.77 0.61 8.03
N LYS A 26 5.18 -0.39 8.82
CA LYS A 26 6.58 -0.82 8.97
C LYS A 26 7.17 -1.45 7.71
N ASP A 27 6.28 -1.90 6.83
CA ASP A 27 6.59 -2.66 5.64
C ASP A 27 6.66 -1.75 4.39
N PHE A 28 6.19 -0.50 4.50
CA PHE A 28 6.16 0.46 3.40
C PHE A 28 7.51 0.61 2.67
N HIS A 29 8.62 0.71 3.41
CA HIS A 29 9.95 0.94 2.83
C HIS A 29 10.33 -0.13 1.81
N HIS A 30 9.97 -1.39 2.08
CA HIS A 30 10.27 -2.49 1.19
C HIS A 30 9.24 -2.62 0.07
N GLU A 31 7.95 -2.37 0.33
CA GLU A 31 6.91 -2.34 -0.70
C GLU A 31 7.21 -1.28 -1.76
N ALA A 32 7.57 -0.08 -1.33
CA ALA A 32 7.91 1.04 -2.20
C ALA A 32 9.19 0.78 -3.03
N PHE A 33 10.18 0.08 -2.45
CA PHE A 33 11.45 -0.19 -3.12
C PHE A 33 11.40 -1.41 -4.06
N LEU A 34 10.72 -2.48 -3.68
CA LEU A 34 10.73 -3.77 -4.38
C LEU A 34 9.50 -4.03 -5.25
N GLY A 35 8.35 -3.41 -4.97
CA GLY A 35 7.08 -3.67 -5.66
C GLY A 35 6.80 -5.18 -5.80
N LYS A 36 6.73 -5.67 -7.05
CA LYS A 36 6.41 -7.08 -7.42
C LYS A 36 7.28 -8.18 -6.81
N LEU A 37 8.44 -7.83 -6.26
CA LEU A 37 9.39 -8.79 -5.72
C LEU A 37 9.04 -9.22 -4.29
N ILE A 38 7.99 -8.62 -3.72
CA ILE A 38 7.41 -8.96 -2.43
C ILE A 38 5.96 -9.40 -2.66
N LYS A 39 5.57 -10.49 -1.99
CA LYS A 39 4.18 -10.88 -1.82
C LYS A 39 3.95 -11.15 -0.34
N ASP A 40 2.98 -10.49 0.27
CA ASP A 40 2.64 -10.65 1.69
C ASP A 40 3.84 -10.45 2.65
N GLY A 41 4.66 -9.40 2.43
CA GLY A 41 5.84 -9.09 3.25
C GLY A 41 7.02 -10.08 3.11
N THR A 42 6.94 -11.03 2.17
CA THR A 42 8.01 -12.00 1.89
C THR A 42 8.53 -11.89 0.47
N LEU A 43 9.85 -12.01 0.31
CA LEU A 43 10.48 -12.03 -1.00
C LEU A 43 9.98 -13.24 -1.80
N THR A 44 9.61 -13.01 -3.06
CA THR A 44 9.11 -14.08 -3.94
C THR A 44 10.21 -15.04 -4.41
N PHE A 45 11.42 -14.96 -3.85
CA PHE A 45 12.59 -15.75 -4.23
C PHE A 45 13.44 -16.13 -3.01
N GLU A 46 14.26 -17.20 -3.15
CA GLU A 46 15.15 -17.68 -2.09
C GLU A 46 16.25 -16.66 -1.74
N ASN A 47 16.67 -16.59 -0.47
CA ASN A 47 17.62 -15.60 0.06
C ASN A 47 18.95 -15.47 -0.72
N LYS A 48 19.47 -16.55 -1.35
CA LYS A 48 20.67 -16.47 -2.22
C LYS A 48 20.40 -15.73 -3.55
N MET A 49 19.18 -15.78 -4.08
CA MET A 49 18.78 -15.00 -5.27
C MET A 49 18.51 -13.53 -4.95
N GLY A 50 18.21 -13.21 -3.69
CA GLY A 50 17.93 -11.83 -3.27
C GLY A 50 19.09 -10.88 -3.38
N TYR A 51 20.30 -11.32 -3.07
CA TYR A 51 21.51 -10.53 -3.31
C TYR A 51 21.71 -10.23 -4.80
N LYS A 52 21.54 -11.23 -5.66
CA LYS A 52 21.65 -11.04 -7.11
C LYS A 52 20.58 -10.07 -7.61
N LYS A 53 19.36 -10.17 -7.08
CA LYS A 53 18.26 -9.27 -7.45
C LYS A 53 18.51 -7.85 -6.96
N LEU A 54 19.03 -7.67 -5.74
CA LEU A 54 19.36 -6.35 -5.22
C LEU A 54 20.48 -5.69 -6.02
N ILE A 55 21.47 -6.45 -6.48
CA ILE A 55 22.52 -5.96 -7.40
C ILE A 55 21.92 -5.61 -8.78
N GLU A 56 21.02 -6.43 -9.31
CA GLU A 56 20.30 -6.11 -10.55
C GLU A 56 19.45 -4.83 -10.42
N ILE A 57 18.86 -4.59 -9.25
CA ILE A 57 18.11 -3.36 -8.95
C ILE A 57 19.07 -2.19 -8.82
N PHE A 58 20.20 -2.35 -8.11
CA PHE A 58 21.23 -1.32 -8.00
C PHE A 58 21.62 -0.76 -9.38
N HIS A 59 21.90 -1.64 -10.34
CA HIS A 59 22.23 -1.24 -11.72
C HIS A 59 21.07 -0.66 -12.53
N GLN A 60 19.81 -0.90 -12.11
CA GLN A 60 18.64 -0.26 -12.72
C GLN A 60 18.37 1.13 -12.13
N VAL A 61 18.69 1.32 -10.85
CA VAL A 61 18.57 2.60 -10.13
C VAL A 61 19.69 3.56 -10.54
N ASP A 62 20.91 3.05 -10.74
CA ASP A 62 22.07 3.82 -11.22
C ASP A 62 21.90 4.18 -12.71
N TYR A 63 21.25 5.32 -12.96
CA TYR A 63 20.91 5.78 -14.31
C TYR A 63 22.11 6.41 -15.01
N ASP A 64 22.93 7.16 -14.26
CA ASP A 64 24.11 7.82 -14.82
C ASP A 64 25.34 6.91 -14.93
N LYS A 65 25.26 5.71 -14.34
CA LYS A 65 26.27 4.64 -14.36
C LYS A 65 27.56 5.04 -13.66
N ASP A 66 27.47 5.89 -12.63
CA ASP A 66 28.61 6.27 -11.79
C ASP A 66 28.94 5.23 -10.70
N HIS A 67 28.20 4.11 -10.67
CA HIS A 67 28.32 3.04 -9.68
C HIS A 67 27.97 3.47 -8.26
N LEU A 68 27.21 4.54 -8.12
CA LEU A 68 26.62 5.01 -6.89
C LEU A 68 25.15 5.30 -7.18
N VAL A 69 24.32 5.21 -6.14
CA VAL A 69 22.91 5.58 -6.22
C VAL A 69 22.72 6.90 -5.49
N SER A 70 22.39 7.94 -6.25
CA SER A 70 22.07 9.26 -5.69
C SER A 70 20.63 9.32 -5.17
N LYS A 71 20.34 10.35 -4.36
CA LYS A 71 18.97 10.63 -3.89
C LYS A 71 17.98 10.79 -5.02
N ASP A 72 18.36 11.50 -6.09
CA ASP A 72 17.46 11.80 -7.19
C ASP A 72 17.13 10.54 -8.00
N GLU A 73 18.12 9.69 -8.22
CA GLU A 73 17.94 8.39 -8.89
C GLU A 73 17.09 7.43 -8.08
N LEU A 74 17.35 7.32 -6.78
CA LEU A 74 16.56 6.48 -5.88
C LEU A 74 15.12 6.98 -5.77
N SER A 75 14.93 8.31 -5.70
CA SER A 75 13.61 8.94 -5.69
C SER A 75 12.85 8.66 -6.98
N TYR A 76 13.52 8.81 -8.14
CA TYR A 76 12.91 8.52 -9.44
C TYR A 76 12.52 7.04 -9.54
N TRP A 77 13.41 6.13 -9.13
CA TRP A 77 13.15 4.70 -9.12
C TRP A 77 11.92 4.34 -8.28
N ILE A 78 11.86 4.81 -7.02
CA ILE A 78 10.74 4.55 -6.11
C ILE A 78 9.44 5.08 -6.70
N HIS A 79 9.46 6.31 -7.23
CA HIS A 79 8.28 6.91 -7.83
C HIS A 79 7.77 6.10 -9.04
N GLU A 80 8.66 5.71 -9.94
CA GLU A 80 8.32 4.89 -11.11
C GLU A 80 7.78 3.51 -10.71
N ARG A 81 8.34 2.85 -9.68
CA ARG A 81 7.82 1.57 -9.18
C ARG A 81 6.40 1.71 -8.66
N ILE A 82 6.10 2.78 -7.93
CA ILE A 82 4.75 3.07 -7.43
C ILE A 82 3.79 3.30 -8.61
N LEU A 83 4.18 4.10 -9.60
CA LEU A 83 3.34 4.36 -10.77
C LEU A 83 3.08 3.10 -11.61
N GLU A 84 4.11 2.27 -11.82
CA GLU A 84 3.95 0.97 -12.49
C GLU A 84 2.95 0.08 -11.75
N HIS A 85 3.05 0.02 -10.42
CA HIS A 85 2.13 -0.76 -9.59
C HIS A 85 0.68 -0.24 -9.70
N VAL A 86 0.49 1.07 -9.67
CA VAL A 86 -0.82 1.73 -9.88
C VAL A 86 -1.41 1.37 -11.25
N GLU A 87 -0.61 1.46 -12.30
CA GLU A 87 -1.08 1.17 -13.67
C GLU A 87 -1.40 -0.33 -13.84
N GLU A 88 -0.66 -1.21 -13.20
CA GLU A 88 -0.95 -2.64 -13.21
C GLU A 88 -2.20 -3.02 -12.42
N ALA A 89 -2.41 -2.39 -11.27
CA ALA A 89 -3.68 -2.46 -10.55
C ALA A 89 -4.83 -2.03 -11.48
N ARG A 90 -4.68 -0.92 -12.21
CA ARG A 90 -5.66 -0.45 -13.19
C ARG A 90 -5.91 -1.45 -14.32
N LEU A 91 -4.86 -2.00 -14.93
CA LEU A 91 -4.97 -2.97 -16.03
C LEU A 91 -5.58 -4.30 -15.56
N ARG A 92 -5.19 -4.81 -14.38
CA ARG A 92 -5.79 -6.00 -13.77
C ARG A 92 -7.27 -5.76 -13.49
N ASN A 93 -7.59 -4.61 -12.91
CA ASN A 93 -8.97 -4.21 -12.63
C ASN A 93 -9.81 -4.13 -13.91
N GLU A 94 -9.28 -3.57 -15.02
CA GLU A 94 -9.97 -3.58 -16.32
C GLU A 94 -10.25 -5.00 -16.83
N GLY A 95 -9.30 -5.93 -16.64
CA GLY A 95 -9.46 -7.34 -17.00
C GLY A 95 -10.57 -8.02 -16.19
N LEU A 96 -10.55 -7.82 -14.87
CA LEU A 96 -11.58 -8.30 -13.95
C LEU A 96 -12.95 -7.71 -14.29
N PHE A 97 -13.01 -6.40 -14.53
CA PHE A 97 -14.24 -5.69 -14.92
C PHE A 97 -14.85 -6.29 -16.18
N LYS A 98 -14.05 -6.45 -17.25
CA LYS A 98 -14.50 -7.08 -18.51
C LYS A 98 -14.95 -8.53 -18.34
N SER A 99 -14.41 -9.23 -17.34
CA SER A 99 -14.77 -10.61 -17.03
C SER A 99 -16.06 -10.73 -16.21
N ALA A 100 -16.39 -9.69 -15.44
CA ALA A 100 -17.57 -9.59 -14.58
C ALA A 100 -18.77 -8.95 -15.32
N ASP A 101 -18.52 -8.02 -16.24
CA ASP A 101 -19.51 -7.47 -17.17
C ASP A 101 -19.87 -8.51 -18.25
N LEU A 102 -20.85 -9.37 -17.93
CA LEU A 102 -21.27 -10.48 -18.78
C LEU A 102 -22.00 -10.02 -20.04
N ASN A 103 -22.73 -8.91 -19.94
CA ASN A 103 -23.57 -8.39 -21.02
C ASN A 103 -22.85 -7.34 -21.88
N LYS A 104 -21.68 -6.85 -21.45
CA LYS A 104 -20.83 -5.85 -22.10
C LYS A 104 -21.49 -4.48 -22.23
N ASP A 105 -22.33 -4.10 -21.28
CA ASP A 105 -22.99 -2.79 -21.24
C ASP A 105 -22.13 -1.70 -20.59
N GLY A 106 -20.94 -2.06 -20.09
CA GLY A 106 -20.01 -1.13 -19.46
C GLY A 106 -20.34 -0.86 -17.99
N SER A 107 -21.14 -1.72 -17.35
CA SER A 107 -21.46 -1.64 -15.93
C SER A 107 -21.64 -3.04 -15.34
N ILE A 108 -21.42 -3.19 -14.03
CA ILE A 108 -21.59 -4.47 -13.34
C ILE A 108 -22.79 -4.37 -12.40
N THR A 109 -23.84 -5.13 -12.71
CA THR A 109 -24.97 -5.28 -11.80
C THR A 109 -24.67 -6.29 -10.69
N TRP A 110 -25.39 -6.22 -9.57
CA TRP A 110 -25.26 -7.19 -8.48
C TRP A 110 -25.44 -8.65 -8.97
N LEU A 111 -26.35 -8.87 -9.92
CA LEU A 111 -26.61 -10.20 -10.47
C LEU A 111 -25.39 -10.75 -11.22
N GLU A 112 -24.70 -9.91 -11.99
CA GLU A 112 -23.49 -10.28 -12.74
C GLU A 112 -22.32 -10.53 -11.80
N TYR A 113 -22.10 -9.61 -10.85
CA TYR A 113 -21.07 -9.74 -9.82
C TYR A 113 -21.22 -11.05 -9.02
N ARG A 114 -22.42 -11.30 -8.49
CA ARG A 114 -22.72 -12.54 -7.76
C ARG A 114 -22.56 -13.78 -8.61
N THR A 115 -23.00 -13.74 -9.88
CA THR A 115 -22.85 -14.87 -10.79
C THR A 115 -21.38 -15.21 -10.99
N LYS A 116 -20.53 -14.18 -11.19
CA LYS A 116 -19.09 -14.36 -11.33
C LYS A 116 -18.44 -14.91 -10.06
N LEU A 117 -18.80 -14.39 -8.88
CA LEU A 117 -18.33 -14.90 -7.58
C LEU A 117 -18.65 -16.39 -7.33
N LEU A 118 -19.86 -16.82 -7.71
CA LEU A 118 -20.34 -18.19 -7.44
C LEU A 118 -19.89 -19.22 -8.49
N VAL A 119 -19.66 -18.79 -9.73
CA VAL A 119 -19.31 -19.68 -10.86
C VAL A 119 -17.80 -19.73 -11.09
N GLY A 120 -17.08 -18.62 -10.90
CA GLY A 120 -15.67 -18.45 -11.28
C GLY A 120 -15.44 -18.44 -12.79
N ASP A 121 -14.18 -18.55 -13.23
CA ASP A 121 -13.80 -18.59 -14.67
C ASP A 121 -14.12 -19.92 -15.38
N GLY A 122 -14.68 -20.89 -14.65
CA GLY A 122 -15.04 -22.20 -15.19
C GLY A 122 -16.35 -22.19 -15.99
N ASN A 123 -16.22 -22.24 -17.32
CA ASN A 123 -17.26 -22.52 -18.33
C ASN A 123 -18.51 -21.61 -18.31
N ALA A 124 -18.46 -20.60 -19.16
CA ALA A 124 -19.51 -19.64 -19.54
C ALA A 124 -20.73 -20.26 -20.26
N THR A 125 -21.38 -21.28 -19.67
CA THR A 125 -22.68 -21.79 -20.14
C THR A 125 -23.67 -22.00 -18.99
N VAL A 126 -23.51 -21.27 -17.88
CA VAL A 126 -24.49 -21.31 -16.79
C VAL A 126 -25.42 -20.12 -16.90
N SER A 127 -26.66 -20.39 -17.31
CA SER A 127 -27.74 -19.40 -17.29
C SER A 127 -27.89 -18.81 -15.87
N PRO A 128 -27.99 -17.47 -15.71
CA PRO A 128 -28.17 -16.80 -14.41
C PRO A 128 -29.31 -17.40 -13.57
N LYS A 129 -30.31 -17.99 -14.24
CA LYS A 129 -31.47 -18.68 -13.67
C LYS A 129 -31.13 -19.87 -12.75
N LYS A 130 -29.94 -20.47 -12.82
CA LYS A 130 -29.58 -21.66 -12.01
C LYS A 130 -29.12 -21.32 -10.59
N TYR A 131 -28.72 -20.08 -10.32
CA TYR A 131 -28.26 -19.63 -9.00
C TYR A 131 -29.30 -18.78 -8.25
N VAL A 132 -30.53 -18.68 -8.77
CA VAL A 132 -31.67 -17.99 -8.14
C VAL A 132 -32.29 -18.89 -7.08
N PHE A 133 -31.61 -19.09 -5.94
CA PHE A 133 -32.15 -19.89 -4.82
C PHE A 133 -32.09 -19.20 -3.45
N SER A 134 -31.88 -17.88 -3.42
CA SER A 134 -32.12 -17.07 -2.23
C SER A 134 -33.10 -15.96 -2.57
N SER A 135 -34.14 -15.80 -1.76
CA SER A 135 -35.26 -14.87 -1.98
C SER A 135 -34.96 -13.42 -1.55
N GLY A 136 -33.78 -13.16 -0.97
CA GLY A 136 -33.33 -11.82 -0.58
C GLY A 136 -32.62 -11.06 -1.70
N GLU A 137 -32.63 -9.72 -1.65
CA GLU A 137 -31.83 -8.86 -2.54
C GLU A 137 -30.34 -9.24 -2.50
N ASP A 138 -29.85 -9.65 -1.33
CA ASP A 138 -28.48 -10.09 -1.08
C ASP A 138 -28.12 -11.44 -1.72
N GLY A 139 -29.07 -12.18 -2.28
CA GLY A 139 -28.81 -13.48 -2.88
C GLY A 139 -28.18 -14.52 -1.95
N GLY A 140 -28.27 -14.35 -0.62
CA GLY A 140 -27.61 -15.21 0.37
C GLY A 140 -26.12 -14.93 0.57
N LEU A 141 -25.64 -13.76 0.13
CA LEU A 141 -24.28 -13.23 0.32
C LEU A 141 -24.36 -11.82 0.94
N PRO A 142 -24.79 -11.69 2.22
CA PRO A 142 -25.08 -10.39 2.84
C PRO A 142 -23.84 -9.50 2.96
N ASP A 143 -22.68 -10.08 3.24
CA ASP A 143 -21.42 -9.33 3.41
C ASP A 143 -20.93 -8.80 2.05
N GLU A 144 -20.91 -9.63 1.02
CA GLU A 144 -20.52 -9.21 -0.34
C GLU A 144 -21.52 -8.21 -0.94
N TYR A 145 -22.81 -8.36 -0.64
CA TYR A 145 -23.82 -7.40 -1.06
C TYR A 145 -23.63 -6.04 -0.37
N GLY A 146 -23.25 -6.05 0.92
CA GLY A 146 -22.88 -4.85 1.65
C GLY A 146 -21.65 -4.16 1.05
N HIS A 147 -20.63 -4.91 0.66
CA HIS A 147 -19.45 -4.40 -0.04
C HIS A 147 -19.78 -3.82 -1.42
N TRP A 148 -20.58 -4.54 -2.22
CA TRP A 148 -21.03 -4.08 -3.54
C TRP A 148 -21.83 -2.78 -3.45
N LYS A 149 -22.72 -2.66 -2.44
CA LYS A 149 -23.46 -1.40 -2.19
C LYS A 149 -22.59 -0.22 -1.81
N LYS A 150 -21.44 -0.46 -1.15
CA LYS A 150 -20.48 0.61 -0.83
C LYS A 150 -19.69 1.07 -2.05
N ALA A 151 -19.50 0.19 -3.02
CA ALA A 151 -18.82 0.49 -4.28
C ALA A 151 -19.69 1.33 -5.23
N ASP A 152 -21.01 1.12 -5.22
CA ASP A 152 -21.99 1.94 -5.93
C ASP A 152 -22.17 3.31 -5.23
N VAL A 153 -21.23 4.22 -5.49
CA VAL A 153 -21.15 5.55 -4.85
C VAL A 153 -22.32 6.41 -5.29
N ASN A 154 -22.68 6.34 -6.58
CA ASN A 154 -23.74 7.16 -7.16
C ASN A 154 -25.16 6.61 -6.90
N GLN A 155 -25.26 5.37 -6.38
CA GLN A 155 -26.48 4.66 -6.02
C GLN A 155 -27.43 4.39 -7.19
N ASP A 156 -26.92 4.23 -8.40
CA ASP A 156 -27.71 3.92 -9.59
C ASP A 156 -27.95 2.42 -9.79
N GLY A 157 -27.47 1.58 -8.86
CA GLY A 157 -27.70 0.15 -8.84
C GLY A 157 -26.78 -0.64 -9.76
N LYS A 158 -25.68 -0.05 -10.19
CA LYS A 158 -24.63 -0.67 -11.02
C LYS A 158 -23.28 -0.08 -10.65
N ILE A 159 -22.20 -0.81 -10.92
CA ILE A 159 -20.83 -0.36 -10.67
C ILE A 159 -20.17 -0.09 -12.01
N ASP A 160 -19.73 1.14 -12.25
CA ASP A 160 -18.93 1.47 -13.43
C ASP A 160 -17.44 1.08 -13.29
N VAL A 161 -16.66 1.21 -14.36
CA VAL A 161 -15.23 0.81 -14.35
C VAL A 161 -14.39 1.57 -13.32
N THR A 162 -14.76 2.82 -13.03
CA THR A 162 -14.09 3.71 -12.09
C THR A 162 -14.47 3.33 -10.67
N GLU A 163 -15.76 3.14 -10.40
CA GLU A 163 -16.28 2.64 -9.12
C GLU A 163 -15.71 1.26 -8.79
N PHE A 164 -15.57 0.38 -9.79
CA PHE A 164 -14.96 -0.93 -9.62
C PHE A 164 -13.46 -0.83 -9.31
N LEU A 165 -12.74 0.10 -9.95
CA LEU A 165 -11.34 0.38 -9.62
C LEU A 165 -11.19 0.85 -8.18
N TYR A 166 -12.05 1.78 -7.73
CA TYR A 166 -11.99 2.32 -6.37
C TYR A 166 -12.43 1.31 -5.32
N PHE A 167 -13.27 0.36 -5.70
CA PHE A 167 -13.63 -0.76 -4.86
C PHE A 167 -12.45 -1.71 -4.63
N GLN A 168 -11.68 -2.02 -5.67
CA GLN A 168 -10.50 -2.89 -5.57
C GLN A 168 -9.29 -2.17 -4.96
N HIS A 169 -9.14 -0.89 -5.31
CA HIS A 169 -7.98 -0.06 -4.99
C HIS A 169 -8.42 1.30 -4.44
N PRO A 170 -8.96 1.34 -3.21
CA PRO A 170 -9.38 2.58 -2.56
C PRO A 170 -8.26 3.63 -2.48
N GLU A 171 -7.00 3.21 -2.39
CA GLU A 171 -5.79 4.03 -2.35
C GLU A 171 -5.56 4.89 -3.60
N TYR A 172 -6.24 4.62 -4.72
CA TYR A 172 -6.08 5.40 -5.95
C TYR A 172 -7.23 6.37 -6.23
N ASN A 173 -8.28 6.34 -5.40
CA ASN A 173 -9.40 7.27 -5.50
C ASN A 173 -9.11 8.54 -4.68
N PRO A 174 -9.00 9.73 -5.29
CA PRO A 174 -8.84 10.98 -4.54
C PRO A 174 -9.94 11.20 -3.49
N GLU A 175 -11.18 10.80 -3.76
CA GLU A 175 -12.28 10.93 -2.80
C GLU A 175 -12.16 9.93 -1.64
N THR A 176 -11.69 8.70 -1.91
CA THR A 176 -11.43 7.73 -0.84
C THR A 176 -10.22 8.13 -0.01
N ILE A 177 -9.13 8.59 -0.64
CA ILE A 177 -7.95 9.13 0.07
C ILE A 177 -8.37 10.30 0.96
N LYS A 178 -9.21 11.21 0.44
CA LYS A 178 -9.74 12.32 1.22
C LYS A 178 -10.60 11.82 2.38
N LYS A 179 -11.47 10.83 2.17
CA LYS A 179 -12.27 10.24 3.24
C LYS A 179 -11.40 9.54 4.28
N MET A 180 -10.35 8.83 3.87
CA MET A 180 -9.37 8.24 4.78
C MET A 180 -8.65 9.32 5.59
N ALA A 181 -8.28 10.44 4.97
CA ALA A 181 -7.72 11.59 5.66
C ALA A 181 -8.72 12.21 6.65
N GLU A 182 -10.01 12.29 6.31
CA GLU A 182 -11.07 12.76 7.21
C GLU A 182 -11.23 11.83 8.42
N ASP A 183 -11.34 10.51 8.18
CA ASP A 183 -11.46 9.50 9.23
C ASP A 183 -10.23 9.52 10.17
N MET A 184 -9.03 9.66 9.61
CA MET A 184 -7.79 9.78 10.36
C MET A 184 -7.74 11.09 11.18
N LEU A 185 -8.13 12.22 10.59
CA LEU A 185 -8.22 13.49 11.32
C LEU A 185 -9.17 13.36 12.51
N VAL A 186 -10.35 12.75 12.34
CA VAL A 186 -11.31 12.56 13.44
C VAL A 186 -10.72 11.71 14.58
N ASN A 187 -9.89 10.72 14.26
CA ASN A 187 -9.26 9.87 15.27
C ASN A 187 -8.20 10.61 16.10
N PHE A 188 -7.44 11.54 15.47
CA PHE A 188 -6.38 12.29 16.15
C PHE A 188 -6.86 13.63 16.74
N ASP A 189 -7.88 14.25 16.15
CA ASP A 189 -8.44 15.54 16.54
C ASP A 189 -9.24 15.39 17.85
N ARG A 190 -8.54 15.59 18.97
CA ARG A 190 -9.13 15.49 20.31
C ARG A 190 -9.97 16.72 20.66
N ASN A 191 -9.71 17.84 20.02
CA ASN A 191 -10.26 19.14 20.41
C ASN A 191 -11.44 19.57 19.49
N GLY A 192 -11.62 18.89 18.35
CA GLY A 192 -12.70 19.07 17.38
C GLY A 192 -12.52 20.24 16.41
N ASP A 193 -11.31 20.78 16.26
CA ASP A 193 -11.00 21.94 15.41
C ASP A 193 -10.68 21.58 13.95
N LYS A 194 -10.70 20.28 13.60
CA LYS A 194 -10.42 19.71 12.28
C LYS A 194 -9.02 19.99 11.76
N ILE A 195 -8.08 20.28 12.64
CA ILE A 195 -6.66 20.32 12.33
C ILE A 195 -5.95 19.29 13.21
N MET A 196 -4.85 18.75 12.70
CA MET A 196 -4.02 17.83 13.48
C MET A 196 -2.73 18.55 13.88
N THR A 197 -2.59 18.81 15.17
CA THR A 197 -1.35 19.36 15.73
C THR A 197 -0.30 18.26 15.94
N GLY A 198 0.97 18.66 16.02
CA GLY A 198 2.05 17.71 16.32
C GLY A 198 1.85 16.98 17.65
N ASP A 199 1.27 17.65 18.64
CA ASP A 199 0.98 17.04 19.94
C ASP A 199 -0.14 15.99 19.84
N GLU A 200 -1.15 16.23 19.02
CA GLU A 200 -2.23 15.25 18.74
C GLU A 200 -1.71 14.05 17.96
N PHE A 201 -0.87 14.27 16.94
CA PHE A 201 -0.26 13.17 16.19
C PHE A 201 0.74 12.37 17.04
N LEU A 202 1.48 13.00 17.96
CA LEU A 202 2.43 12.31 18.83
C LEU A 202 1.78 11.65 20.05
N ALA A 203 0.49 11.90 20.27
CA ALA A 203 -0.22 11.33 21.39
C ALA A 203 -0.44 9.82 21.15
N LEU A 204 0.27 9.01 21.94
CA LEU A 204 0.10 7.56 21.95
C LEU A 204 -1.37 7.17 22.24
N PRO A 205 -1.92 6.17 21.55
CA PRO A 205 -3.18 5.55 21.95
C PRO A 205 -3.10 5.06 23.40
N PRO A 206 -4.16 5.24 24.22
CA PRO A 206 -4.13 4.78 25.61
C PRO A 206 -3.95 3.25 25.68
N GLY A 207 -2.81 2.78 26.21
CA GLY A 207 -2.59 1.38 26.58
C GLY A 207 -1.61 0.56 25.73
N GLU A 208 -0.95 1.16 24.74
CA GLU A 208 -0.07 0.43 23.81
C GLU A 208 1.41 0.38 24.19
N VAL A 209 1.83 1.12 25.22
CA VAL A 209 3.24 1.15 25.62
C VAL A 209 3.39 0.54 27.00
N ASP A 210 4.05 -0.61 27.04
CA ASP A 210 4.55 -1.22 28.27
C ASP A 210 5.58 -0.26 28.91
N PRO A 211 5.39 0.21 30.16
CA PRO A 211 6.29 1.15 30.82
C PRO A 211 7.74 0.68 30.92
N ASP A 212 8.02 -0.61 30.67
CA ASP A 212 9.36 -1.18 30.67
C ASP A 212 10.16 -0.94 29.36
N GLN A 213 9.57 -0.31 28.33
CA GLN A 213 10.21 -0.05 27.02
C GLN A 213 10.42 1.45 26.69
N ALA A 214 10.96 2.22 27.63
CA ALA A 214 11.25 3.66 27.44
C ALA A 214 12.14 3.98 26.21
N ALA A 215 13.00 3.05 25.77
CA ALA A 215 13.81 3.21 24.57
C ALA A 215 12.98 3.10 23.28
N ALA A 216 12.06 2.12 23.21
CA ALA A 216 11.15 1.95 22.08
C ALA A 216 10.13 3.11 22.01
N GLU A 217 9.69 3.63 23.15
CA GLU A 217 8.83 4.81 23.22
C GLU A 217 9.52 6.06 22.63
N LYS A 218 10.83 6.20 22.86
CA LYS A 218 11.61 7.32 22.34
C LYS A 218 11.77 7.22 20.82
N GLU A 219 12.13 6.05 20.31
CA GLU A 219 12.26 5.78 18.88
C GLU A 219 10.92 6.02 18.15
N TYR A 220 9.83 5.48 18.69
CA TYR A 220 8.47 5.70 18.16
C TYR A 220 8.10 7.19 18.07
N LYS A 221 8.39 7.98 19.12
CA LYS A 221 8.13 9.43 19.11
C LYS A 221 9.04 10.19 18.14
N GLU A 222 10.27 9.75 17.94
CA GLU A 222 11.18 10.35 16.97
C GLU A 222 10.73 10.08 15.53
N ASP A 223 10.25 8.88 15.24
CA ASP A 223 9.68 8.50 13.95
C ASP A 223 8.42 9.29 13.63
N ARG A 224 7.45 9.33 14.55
CA ARG A 224 6.24 10.14 14.35
C ARG A 224 6.54 11.64 14.21
N LYS A 225 7.58 12.16 14.87
CA LYS A 225 8.01 13.55 14.65
C LYS A 225 8.56 13.79 13.25
N ARG A 226 9.25 12.80 12.67
CA ARG A 226 9.72 12.88 11.29
C ARG A 226 8.53 12.89 10.34
N GLU A 227 7.61 11.94 10.49
CA GLU A 227 6.41 11.87 9.64
C GLU A 227 5.55 13.13 9.72
N PHE A 228 5.38 13.71 10.92
CA PHE A 228 4.65 14.97 11.08
C PHE A 228 5.23 16.11 10.24
N LYS A 229 6.57 16.21 10.16
CA LYS A 229 7.23 17.23 9.34
C LYS A 229 7.07 16.99 7.84
N LEU A 230 6.87 15.74 7.42
CA LEU A 230 6.60 15.41 6.03
C LEU A 230 5.15 15.75 5.65
N MET A 231 4.22 15.59 6.60
CA MET A 231 2.82 15.97 6.45
C MET A 231 2.63 17.50 6.45
N ASP A 232 3.26 18.22 7.37
CA ASP A 232 3.20 19.70 7.47
C ASP A 232 4.08 20.36 6.40
N LYS A 233 3.62 20.31 5.16
CA LYS A 233 4.33 20.82 3.99
C LYS A 233 4.55 22.33 4.07
N ASN A 234 3.60 23.05 4.65
CA ASN A 234 3.65 24.51 4.70
C ASN A 234 4.44 25.04 5.92
N GLY A 235 4.67 24.18 6.93
CA GLY A 235 5.48 24.48 8.10
C GLY A 235 4.78 25.36 9.14
N ASP A 236 3.44 25.40 9.15
CA ASP A 236 2.66 26.17 10.13
C ASP A 236 2.42 25.42 11.45
N GLY A 237 2.97 24.21 11.57
CA GLY A 237 2.91 23.38 12.77
C GLY A 237 1.58 22.63 12.92
N VAL A 238 0.74 22.63 11.89
CA VAL A 238 -0.55 21.95 11.85
C VAL A 238 -0.71 21.23 10.52
N VAL A 239 -1.37 20.07 10.54
CA VAL A 239 -1.68 19.30 9.33
C VAL A 239 -3.16 19.45 9.05
N LYS A 240 -3.50 20.03 7.89
CA LYS A 240 -4.88 20.16 7.41
C LYS A 240 -5.28 18.96 6.54
N LEU A 241 -6.58 18.83 6.28
CA LEU A 241 -7.13 17.74 5.45
C LEU A 241 -6.43 17.61 4.09
N ASP A 242 -6.20 18.72 3.39
CA ASP A 242 -5.58 18.69 2.07
C ASP A 242 -4.12 18.24 2.13
N GLU A 243 -3.39 18.62 3.17
CA GLU A 243 -2.00 18.20 3.40
C GLU A 243 -1.92 16.72 3.75
N LEU A 244 -2.85 16.24 4.59
CA LEU A 244 -2.95 14.83 4.94
C LEU A 244 -3.37 13.98 3.72
N ALA A 245 -4.32 14.44 2.92
CA ALA A 245 -4.72 13.75 1.69
C ALA A 245 -3.59 13.68 0.67
N LEU A 246 -2.83 14.76 0.49
CA LEU A 246 -1.62 14.76 -0.35
C LEU A 246 -0.53 13.84 0.22
N TYR A 247 -0.45 13.70 1.54
CA TYR A 247 0.45 12.78 2.20
C TYR A 247 0.00 11.32 2.10
N LEU A 248 -1.30 11.04 2.01
CA LEU A 248 -1.80 9.69 1.81
C LEU A 248 -1.77 9.24 0.34
N ASP A 249 -1.66 10.17 -0.62
CA ASP A 249 -1.61 9.82 -2.05
C ASP A 249 -0.25 9.18 -2.41
N PRO A 250 -0.21 7.87 -2.75
CA PRO A 250 1.04 7.18 -3.06
C PRO A 250 1.74 7.75 -4.32
N ARG A 251 1.01 8.43 -5.20
CA ARG A 251 1.54 9.00 -6.46
C ARG A 251 2.25 10.34 -6.26
N ASN A 252 2.31 10.87 -5.05
CA ASN A 252 2.98 12.14 -4.80
C ASN A 252 4.51 11.95 -4.82
N GLU A 253 5.21 12.59 -5.76
CA GLU A 253 6.66 12.53 -5.93
C GLU A 253 7.44 12.87 -4.65
N GLN A 254 6.88 13.73 -3.80
CA GLN A 254 7.52 14.10 -2.53
C GLN A 254 7.70 12.88 -1.61
N HIS A 255 6.81 11.89 -1.68
CA HIS A 255 6.97 10.65 -0.92
C HIS A 255 8.19 9.87 -1.35
N ALA A 256 8.37 9.71 -2.65
CA ALA A 256 9.53 9.03 -3.18
C ALA A 256 10.83 9.76 -2.81
N ALA A 257 10.82 11.10 -2.82
CA ALA A 257 11.97 11.90 -2.43
C ALA A 257 12.29 11.81 -0.93
N ASN A 258 11.26 11.79 -0.08
CA ASN A 258 11.40 11.62 1.36
C ASN A 258 11.89 10.21 1.69
N GLU A 259 11.35 9.20 1.00
CA GLU A 259 11.71 7.80 1.14
C GLU A 259 13.15 7.54 0.73
N ALA A 260 13.57 8.05 -0.44
CA ALA A 260 14.96 8.00 -0.87
C ALA A 260 15.90 8.66 0.15
N SER A 261 15.51 9.81 0.70
CA SER A 261 16.30 10.50 1.72
C SER A 261 16.45 9.67 2.99
N TYR A 262 15.37 9.02 3.43
CA TYR A 262 15.39 8.14 4.59
C TYR A 262 16.30 6.93 4.36
N LEU A 263 16.12 6.22 3.24
CA LEU A 263 16.93 5.05 2.89
C LEU A 263 18.42 5.37 2.84
N ILE A 264 18.79 6.50 2.21
CA ILE A 264 20.18 6.97 2.19
C ILE A 264 20.66 7.28 3.61
N SER A 265 19.88 8.01 4.41
CA SER A 265 20.30 8.39 5.77
C SER A 265 20.59 7.21 6.70
N VAL A 266 19.96 6.05 6.45
CA VAL A 266 20.15 4.83 7.24
C VAL A 266 21.28 3.97 6.66
N ALA A 267 21.39 3.88 5.34
CA ALA A 267 22.32 2.97 4.70
C ALA A 267 23.70 3.56 4.37
N ASP A 268 23.81 4.89 4.21
CA ASP A 268 25.05 5.62 3.92
C ASP A 268 25.99 5.64 5.14
N LYS A 269 27.02 4.79 5.11
CA LYS A 269 27.99 4.64 6.20
C LYS A 269 29.14 5.62 6.08
N ASN A 270 29.53 5.92 4.84
CA ASN A 270 30.68 6.79 4.57
C ASN A 270 30.31 8.29 4.60
N LYS A 271 29.01 8.60 4.63
CA LYS A 271 28.40 9.94 4.67
C LYS A 271 28.65 10.77 3.42
N ASP A 272 28.74 10.12 2.25
CA ASP A 272 28.91 10.80 0.97
C ASP A 272 27.57 11.21 0.32
N ALA A 273 26.45 10.96 0.99
CA ALA A 273 25.08 11.23 0.57
C ALA A 273 24.64 10.46 -0.68
N LYS A 274 25.37 9.39 -1.02
CA LYS A 274 25.03 8.41 -2.05
C LYS A 274 25.08 7.01 -1.44
N LEU A 275 24.60 6.02 -2.18
CA LEU A 275 24.69 4.62 -1.79
C LEU A 275 25.59 3.86 -2.74
N SER A 276 26.65 3.29 -2.20
CA SER A 276 27.42 2.28 -2.92
C SER A 276 26.70 0.93 -2.92
N GLU A 277 27.04 0.07 -3.89
CA GLU A 277 26.51 -1.30 -3.96
C GLU A 277 26.74 -2.05 -2.63
N LEU A 278 27.91 -1.85 -2.01
CA LEU A 278 28.27 -2.47 -0.75
C LEU A 278 27.40 -1.97 0.42
N GLU A 279 27.06 -0.69 0.46
CA GLU A 279 26.17 -0.12 1.49
C GLU A 279 24.73 -0.62 1.34
N MET A 280 24.21 -0.74 0.11
CA MET A 280 22.91 -1.35 -0.13
C MET A 280 22.89 -2.83 0.27
N LEU A 281 23.94 -3.60 -0.05
CA LEU A 281 24.03 -5.01 0.32
C LEU A 281 24.19 -5.22 1.84
N GLN A 282 24.92 -4.34 2.52
CA GLN A 282 25.08 -4.40 3.98
C GLN A 282 23.79 -4.05 4.72
N ASN A 283 22.94 -3.21 4.12
CA ASN A 283 21.64 -2.84 4.65
C ASN A 283 20.50 -3.58 3.93
N TYR A 284 20.75 -4.79 3.46
CA TYR A 284 19.79 -5.62 2.70
C TYR A 284 18.38 -5.67 3.32
N GLN A 285 18.29 -5.78 4.64
CA GLN A 285 17.00 -5.87 5.34
C GLN A 285 16.16 -4.59 5.19
N LEU A 286 16.80 -3.43 5.10
CA LEU A 286 16.14 -2.14 4.89
C LEU A 286 15.42 -2.08 3.54
N PHE A 287 16.07 -2.62 2.50
CA PHE A 287 15.54 -2.58 1.14
C PHE A 287 14.56 -3.72 0.85
N THR A 288 14.65 -4.84 1.57
CA THR A 288 13.93 -6.07 1.21
C THR A 288 12.93 -6.57 2.25
N GLY A 289 12.88 -5.95 3.43
CA GLY A 289 12.00 -6.37 4.55
C GLY A 289 12.36 -7.71 5.19
N SER A 290 13.23 -8.51 4.57
CA SER A 290 13.57 -9.87 4.99
C SER A 290 14.82 -9.91 5.86
N SER A 291 14.71 -10.49 7.06
CA SER A 291 15.85 -10.66 7.96
C SER A 291 16.79 -11.78 7.51
N LEU A 292 18.10 -11.53 7.61
CA LEU A 292 19.18 -12.50 7.38
C LEU A 292 19.24 -13.59 8.46
N ALA A 293 18.47 -13.49 9.55
CA ALA A 293 18.41 -14.51 10.58
C ALA A 293 17.93 -15.87 10.05
N ASN A 294 17.08 -15.89 9.01
CA ASN A 294 16.69 -17.12 8.30
C ASN A 294 17.82 -17.74 7.45
N PHE A 295 18.96 -17.05 7.32
CA PHE A 295 20.15 -17.53 6.60
C PHE A 295 21.36 -17.77 7.52
N ALA A 296 21.41 -17.18 8.72
CA ALA A 296 22.48 -17.42 9.69
C ALA A 296 22.59 -18.90 10.10
N GLY A 297 21.47 -19.64 10.12
CA GLY A 297 21.47 -21.09 10.30
C GLY A 297 22.08 -21.88 9.13
N VAL A 298 22.05 -21.33 7.92
CA VAL A 298 22.63 -21.95 6.70
C VAL A 298 24.12 -21.66 6.58
N LEU A 299 24.59 -20.51 7.08
CA LEU A 299 26.03 -20.17 7.11
C LEU A 299 26.81 -20.95 8.19
N HIS A 300 26.16 -21.33 9.29
CA HIS A 300 26.82 -22.09 10.37
C HIS A 300 27.06 -23.57 10.03
N ASP A 301 26.42 -24.10 8.98
CA ASP A 301 26.61 -25.47 8.49
C ASP A 301 27.63 -25.59 7.35
N GLU A 302 28.20 -24.48 6.86
CA GLU A 302 29.21 -24.47 5.77
C GLU A 302 30.52 -23.75 6.12
N PHE A 303 31.01 -23.89 7.36
CA PHE A 303 32.43 -23.72 7.71
C PHE A 303 32.91 -24.77 8.71
#